data_AF-A0A915ID38-F1
#
_entry.id   AF-A0A915ID38-F1
#
_cell.length_a   1.000
_cell.length_b   1.000
_cell.length_c   1.000
_cell.angle_alpha   90.00
_cell.angle_beta   90.00
_cell.angle_gamma   90.00
#
_symmetry.space_group_name_H-M   'P 1'
#
loop_
_entity.id
_entity.type
_entity.pdbx_description
1 polymer ?
#
loop_
_entity_poly.entity_id
_entity_poly.type
_entity_poly.pdbx_seq_one_letter_code
_entity_poly.pdbx_strand_id
1 'polypeptide(L)'
;MNRLSVKLSTNKVLMINLLWAKKIGMKQCNEMLGDFIGMRNDHALTAWHHYICELLLDAMNQAPLMGGPNEIVEIDESFFAGRRKPAANMHGRMLCGNQVGPARGDNGNGERGPWVFGMVHKRKNNLLDHRFFVVQRRNASTLISFIQQHVAPGTTIRSDS
;
A
#
# COMPACT_ATOMS: atom_id res chain seq x y z
N MET A 1 7.84 17.00 -9.11
CA MET A 1 7.06 16.11 -9.99
C MET A 1 7.65 16.15 -11.40
N ASN A 2 8.49 15.17 -11.75
CA ASN A 2 8.88 14.98 -13.16
C ASN A 2 7.68 14.33 -13.86
N ARG A 3 6.97 15.10 -14.68
CA ARG A 3 5.83 14.61 -15.46
C ARG A 3 6.33 13.52 -16.40
N LEU A 4 5.69 12.35 -16.37
CA LEU A 4 5.86 11.29 -17.35
C LEU A 4 5.85 11.90 -18.75
N SER A 5 6.93 11.73 -19.52
CA SER A 5 7.07 12.32 -20.87
C SER A 5 6.09 11.71 -21.88
N VAL A 6 5.48 10.57 -21.55
CA VAL A 6 4.52 9.87 -22.39
C VAL A 6 3.16 9.83 -21.72
N LYS A 7 2.16 10.44 -22.35
CA LYS A 7 0.76 10.46 -21.90
C LYS A 7 0.00 9.26 -22.48
N LEU A 8 -0.47 8.36 -21.63
CA LEU A 8 -1.32 7.24 -22.03
C LEU A 8 -2.77 7.68 -22.17
N SER A 9 -3.50 7.05 -23.09
CA SER A 9 -4.96 7.18 -23.14
C SER A 9 -5.62 6.38 -22.02
N THR A 10 -6.84 6.77 -21.63
CA THR A 10 -7.62 6.08 -20.59
C THR A 10 -7.74 4.58 -20.84
N ASN A 11 -8.00 4.18 -22.09
CA ASN A 11 -8.11 2.76 -22.45
C ASN A 11 -6.82 1.99 -22.18
N LYS A 12 -5.66 2.59 -22.48
CA LYS A 12 -4.35 1.96 -22.20
C LYS A 12 -4.12 1.82 -20.70
N VAL A 13 -4.46 2.85 -19.92
CA VAL A 13 -4.37 2.80 -18.44
C VAL A 13 -5.27 1.71 -17.85
N LEU A 14 -6.51 1.56 -18.36
CA LEU A 14 -7.44 0.52 -17.90
C LEU A 14 -6.93 -0.89 -18.23
N MET A 15 -6.35 -1.11 -19.40
CA MET A 15 -5.79 -2.41 -19.79
C MET A 15 -4.61 -2.80 -18.90
N ILE A 16 -3.71 -1.87 -18.60
CA ILE A 16 -2.59 -2.11 -17.69
C ILE A 16 -3.12 -2.54 -16.32
N ASN A 17 -4.10 -1.82 -15.76
CA ASN A 17 -4.75 -2.16 -14.50
C ASN A 17 -5.37 -3.56 -14.52
N LEU A 18 -6.06 -3.92 -15.61
CA LEU A 18 -6.70 -5.22 -15.76
C LEU A 18 -5.68 -6.37 -15.75
N LEU A 19 -4.54 -6.21 -16.44
CA LEU A 19 -3.50 -7.25 -16.45
C LEU A 19 -2.88 -7.43 -15.06
N TRP A 20 -2.63 -6.34 -14.33
CA TRP A 20 -2.13 -6.43 -12.96
C TRP A 20 -3.15 -7.03 -11.99
N ALA A 21 -4.44 -6.69 -12.14
CA ALA A 21 -5.51 -7.33 -11.37
C ALA A 21 -5.58 -8.85 -11.61
N LYS A 22 -5.21 -9.30 -12.83
CA LYS A 22 -5.05 -10.72 -13.18
C LYS A 22 -3.73 -11.34 -12.73
N LYS A 23 -2.93 -10.64 -11.91
CA LYS A 23 -1.61 -11.06 -11.40
C LYS A 23 -0.60 -11.37 -12.51
N ILE A 24 -0.74 -10.72 -13.68
CA ILE A 24 0.22 -10.87 -14.78
C ILE A 24 1.48 -10.05 -14.43
N GLY A 25 2.64 -10.69 -14.54
CA GLY A 25 3.91 -10.08 -14.16
C GLY A 25 4.34 -8.96 -15.10
N MET A 26 5.14 -8.01 -14.60
CA MET A 26 5.56 -6.82 -15.36
C MET A 26 6.21 -7.16 -16.72
N LYS A 27 7.06 -8.19 -16.75
CA LYS A 27 7.72 -8.67 -17.98
C LYS A 27 6.70 -9.16 -19.02
N GLN A 28 5.73 -9.96 -18.57
CA GLN A 28 4.65 -10.46 -19.43
C GLN A 28 3.73 -9.33 -19.91
N CYS A 29 3.42 -8.36 -19.04
CA CYS A 29 2.69 -7.16 -19.46
C CYS A 29 3.44 -6.40 -20.56
N ASN A 30 4.76 -6.28 -20.45
CA ASN A 30 5.54 -5.56 -21.45
C ASN A 30 5.67 -6.34 -22.78
N GLU A 31 5.75 -7.67 -22.72
CA GLU A 31 5.66 -8.54 -23.91
C GLU A 31 4.29 -8.45 -24.59
N MET A 32 3.20 -8.43 -23.82
CA MET A 32 1.82 -8.39 -24.33
C MET A 32 1.41 -7.01 -24.85
N LEU A 33 1.87 -5.95 -24.19
CA LEU A 33 1.37 -4.60 -24.43
C LEU A 33 2.42 -3.63 -24.98
N GLY A 34 3.71 -4.01 -25.04
CA GLY A 34 4.78 -3.11 -25.46
C GLY A 34 4.52 -2.46 -26.82
N ASP A 35 4.01 -3.24 -27.78
CA ASP A 35 3.66 -2.75 -29.12
C ASP A 35 2.34 -1.97 -29.13
N PHE A 36 1.32 -2.44 -28.40
CA PHE A 36 0.00 -1.81 -28.34
C PHE A 36 0.02 -0.44 -27.60
N ILE A 37 0.79 -0.37 -26.53
CA ILE A 37 0.98 0.84 -25.74
C ILE A 37 1.96 1.78 -26.46
N GLY A 38 2.82 1.25 -27.34
CA GLY A 38 3.87 1.99 -28.04
C GLY A 38 5.07 2.26 -27.14
N MET A 39 5.28 1.41 -26.13
CA MET A 39 6.26 1.61 -25.06
C MET A 39 6.93 0.30 -24.69
N ARG A 40 7.89 -0.17 -25.49
CA ARG A 40 8.81 -1.27 -25.12
C ARG A 40 9.86 -0.82 -24.09
N ASN A 41 9.49 -0.02 -23.10
CA ASN A 41 10.40 0.51 -22.09
C ASN A 41 9.90 0.13 -20.69
N ASP A 42 10.62 -0.79 -20.04
CA ASP A 42 10.35 -1.25 -18.66
C ASP A 42 10.21 -0.09 -17.66
N HIS A 43 11.03 0.96 -17.81
CA HIS A 43 11.00 2.11 -16.92
C HIS A 43 9.67 2.88 -17.01
N ALA A 44 9.10 2.94 -18.19
CA ALA A 44 7.92 3.74 -18.43
C ALA A 44 6.65 3.02 -17.94
N LEU A 45 6.55 1.71 -18.14
CA LEU A 45 5.49 0.89 -17.55
C LEU A 45 5.57 0.89 -16.01
N THR A 46 6.79 0.83 -15.46
CA THR A 46 7.04 0.95 -14.02
C THR A 46 6.60 2.31 -13.48
N ALA A 47 6.91 3.40 -14.18
CA ALA A 47 6.53 4.73 -13.73
C ALA A 47 4.99 4.94 -13.79
N TRP A 48 4.32 4.36 -14.78
CA TRP A 48 2.85 4.32 -14.83
C TRP A 48 2.26 3.48 -13.70
N HIS A 49 2.90 2.37 -13.32
CA HIS A 49 2.49 1.60 -12.15
C HIS A 49 2.53 2.44 -10.88
N HIS A 50 3.63 3.14 -10.63
CA HIS A 50 3.73 4.02 -9.46
C HIS A 50 2.68 5.12 -9.49
N TYR A 51 2.49 5.79 -10.62
CA TYR A 51 1.48 6.84 -10.74
C TYR A 51 0.06 6.34 -10.49
N ILE A 52 -0.30 5.18 -11.04
CA ILE A 52 -1.62 4.57 -10.80
C ILE A 52 -1.77 4.20 -9.32
N CYS A 53 -0.74 3.64 -8.69
CA CYS A 53 -0.76 3.35 -7.25
C CYS A 53 -0.92 4.63 -6.42
N GLU A 54 -0.21 5.72 -6.74
CA GLU A 54 -0.36 7.02 -6.07
C GLU A 54 -1.78 7.56 -6.21
N LEU A 55 -2.35 7.51 -7.42
CA LEU A 55 -3.74 7.93 -7.65
C LEU A 55 -4.74 7.11 -6.83
N LEU A 56 -4.54 5.79 -6.75
CA LEU A 56 -5.40 4.92 -5.95
C LEU A 56 -5.23 5.19 -4.45
N LEU A 57 -4.00 5.46 -3.98
CA LEU A 57 -3.74 5.86 -2.60
C LEU A 57 -4.44 7.18 -2.26
N ASP A 58 -4.41 8.17 -3.16
CA ASP A 58 -5.12 9.44 -2.98
C ASP A 58 -6.63 9.23 -2.90
N ALA A 59 -7.19 8.38 -3.76
CA ALA A 59 -8.61 8.03 -3.71
C ALA A 59 -8.97 7.30 -2.41
N MET A 60 -8.10 6.42 -1.90
CA MET A 60 -8.28 5.73 -0.62
C MET A 60 -8.18 6.70 0.57
N ASN A 61 -7.30 7.69 0.52
CA ASN A 61 -7.18 8.73 1.55
C ASN A 61 -8.41 9.63 1.64
N GLN A 62 -9.19 9.74 0.56
CA GLN A 62 -10.45 10.48 0.52
C GLN A 62 -11.67 9.61 0.86
N ALA A 63 -11.46 8.31 1.14
CA ALA A 63 -12.56 7.41 1.45
C ALA A 63 -13.23 7.80 2.78
N PRO A 64 -14.57 7.65 2.90
CA PRO A 64 -15.28 7.89 4.16
C PRO A 64 -14.77 6.94 5.25
N LEU A 65 -15.11 7.23 6.51
CA LEU A 65 -14.81 6.31 7.62
C LEU A 65 -15.38 4.91 7.34
N MET A 66 -14.63 3.87 7.71
CA MET A 66 -15.07 2.48 7.59
C MET A 66 -15.84 2.03 8.83
N GLY A 67 -16.74 1.06 8.67
CA GLY A 67 -17.56 0.53 9.75
C GLY A 67 -18.75 1.44 10.10
N GLY A 68 -19.26 1.23 11.31
CA GLY A 68 -20.44 1.90 11.87
C GLY A 68 -21.03 1.09 13.03
N PRO A 69 -22.12 1.58 13.64
CA PRO A 69 -22.82 0.86 14.70
C PRO A 69 -23.19 -0.57 14.27
N ASN A 70 -22.81 -1.55 15.08
CA ASN A 70 -23.00 -2.99 14.84
C ASN A 70 -22.19 -3.57 13.66
N GLU A 71 -21.20 -2.85 13.15
CA GLU A 71 -20.25 -3.35 12.16
C GLU A 71 -18.91 -3.70 12.82
N ILE A 72 -18.16 -4.61 12.19
CA ILE A 72 -16.88 -5.10 12.69
C ILE A 72 -15.78 -4.67 11.73
N VAL A 73 -14.76 -4.01 12.26
CA VAL A 73 -13.50 -3.75 11.56
C VAL A 73 -12.43 -4.65 12.16
N GLU A 74 -11.80 -5.43 11.30
CA GLU A 74 -10.68 -6.29 11.66
C GLU A 74 -9.38 -5.52 11.47
N ILE A 75 -8.48 -5.60 12.44
CA ILE A 75 -7.18 -4.94 12.40
C ILE A 75 -6.06 -5.96 12.58
N ASP A 76 -4.92 -5.70 11.95
CA ASP A 76 -3.72 -6.52 12.05
C ASP A 76 -2.45 -5.67 11.84
N GLU A 77 -1.32 -6.11 12.38
CA GLU A 77 -0.01 -5.50 12.19
C GLU A 77 1.01 -6.49 11.62
N SER A 78 1.69 -6.07 10.55
CA SER A 78 2.76 -6.85 9.93
C SER A 78 4.09 -6.12 10.02
N PHE A 79 5.13 -6.79 10.50
CA PHE A 79 6.49 -6.25 10.55
C PHE A 79 7.19 -6.38 9.19
N PHE A 80 7.75 -5.29 8.67
CA PHE A 80 8.35 -5.21 7.33
C PHE A 80 9.84 -4.81 7.37
N ALA A 81 10.66 -5.40 8.26
CA ALA A 81 12.12 -5.19 8.27
C ALA A 81 12.92 -6.38 7.68
N GLY A 82 14.03 -6.09 6.97
CA GLY A 82 14.92 -7.13 6.39
C GLY A 82 16.08 -6.59 5.53
N ARG A 83 17.03 -7.47 5.16
CA ARG A 83 18.24 -7.13 4.36
C ARG A 83 17.91 -6.94 2.87
N ARG A 84 18.50 -5.89 2.28
CA ARG A 84 18.32 -5.43 0.89
C ARG A 84 19.03 -6.30 -0.16
N LYS A 85 18.49 -6.33 -1.39
CA LYS A 85 19.28 -6.24 -2.64
C LYS A 85 19.53 -4.74 -2.94
N PRO A 86 20.71 -4.34 -3.44
CA PRO A 86 21.10 -2.93 -3.56
C PRO A 86 20.13 -2.08 -4.42
N ALA A 87 20.03 -0.82 -4.03
CA ALA A 87 18.88 0.08 -4.22
C ALA A 87 18.67 0.68 -5.63
N ALA A 88 19.28 0.13 -6.68
CA ALA A 88 19.16 0.72 -8.02
C ALA A 88 17.84 0.35 -8.75
N ASN A 89 17.07 -0.63 -8.26
CA ASN A 89 16.03 -1.28 -9.09
C ASN A 89 14.67 -1.52 -8.39
N MET A 90 14.44 -1.08 -7.15
CA MET A 90 13.25 -1.52 -6.39
C MET A 90 12.52 -0.37 -5.66
N HIS A 91 11.57 0.22 -6.36
CA HIS A 91 10.52 1.07 -5.79
C HIS A 91 9.33 0.19 -5.38
N GLY A 92 9.12 -0.03 -4.08
CA GLY A 92 7.85 -0.57 -3.57
C GLY A 92 7.81 -2.00 -3.03
N ARG A 93 8.93 -2.62 -2.61
CA ARG A 93 8.89 -3.98 -2.02
C ARG A 93 9.26 -4.12 -0.55
N MET A 94 9.89 -3.13 0.08
CA MET A 94 10.05 -3.03 1.54
C MET A 94 10.15 -1.55 1.91
N LEU A 95 9.49 -1.15 2.99
CA LEU A 95 9.55 0.23 3.47
C LEU A 95 10.96 0.49 4.01
N CYS A 96 11.46 1.71 3.84
CA CYS A 96 12.69 2.09 4.52
C CYS A 96 12.41 2.06 6.02
N GLY A 97 12.74 0.94 6.66
CA GLY A 97 13.45 1.06 7.93
C GLY A 97 14.58 2.00 7.62
N ASN A 98 14.60 3.16 8.27
CA ASN A 98 15.69 4.11 8.16
C ASN A 98 17.00 3.31 8.21
N GLN A 99 18.09 3.84 7.66
CA GLN A 99 19.43 3.27 7.83
C GLN A 99 19.89 3.32 9.31
N VAL A 100 19.03 2.93 10.25
CA VAL A 100 19.29 2.70 11.65
C VAL A 100 20.27 1.54 11.67
N GLY A 101 21.50 1.85 12.11
CA GLY A 101 22.55 0.86 12.25
C GLY A 101 22.13 -0.34 13.09
N PRO A 102 22.98 -1.39 13.14
CA PRO A 102 22.71 -2.56 13.98
C PRO A 102 22.44 -2.09 15.40
N ALA A 103 21.38 -2.66 15.99
CA ALA A 103 20.86 -2.35 17.31
C ALA A 103 21.99 -2.10 18.33
N ARG A 104 22.20 -0.84 18.69
CA ARG A 104 23.02 -0.45 19.84
C ARG A 104 22.39 0.75 20.53
N GLY A 105 21.92 0.51 21.74
CA GLY A 105 21.45 1.51 22.72
C GLY A 105 20.07 2.09 22.43
N ASP A 106 19.11 2.19 23.36
CA ASP A 106 19.20 2.20 24.81
C ASP A 106 17.90 1.63 25.40
N ASN A 107 18.06 0.75 26.38
CA ASN A 107 17.14 0.44 27.49
C ASN A 107 15.63 0.56 27.24
N GLY A 108 15.03 -0.52 26.71
CA GLY A 108 13.61 -0.85 26.89
C GLY A 108 12.79 -1.08 25.62
N ASN A 109 12.56 -2.35 25.25
CA ASN A 109 11.37 -2.88 24.55
C ASN A 109 10.79 -2.19 23.28
N GLY A 110 11.53 -1.33 22.59
CA GLY A 110 11.03 -0.60 21.42
C GLY A 110 11.18 -1.34 20.09
N GLU A 111 10.14 -2.06 19.65
CA GLU A 111 10.03 -2.62 18.30
C GLU A 111 9.98 -1.50 17.24
N ARG A 112 11.15 -1.01 16.83
CA ARG A 112 11.31 0.01 15.79
C ARG A 112 10.98 -0.61 14.43
N GLY A 113 10.12 0.08 13.67
CA GLY A 113 9.56 -0.38 12.40
C GLY A 113 10.56 -0.55 11.24
N PRO A 114 10.05 -0.70 10.01
CA PRO A 114 8.71 -0.31 9.60
C PRO A 114 7.70 -1.45 9.81
N TRP A 115 6.51 -1.06 10.23
CA TRP A 115 5.33 -1.92 10.31
C TRP A 115 4.31 -1.45 9.27
N VAL A 116 3.46 -2.36 8.84
CA VAL A 116 2.23 -2.06 8.10
C VAL A 116 1.06 -2.37 9.02
N PHE A 117 0.26 -1.35 9.31
CA PHE A 117 -0.99 -1.50 10.03
C PHE A 117 -2.13 -1.64 9.01
N GLY A 118 -2.82 -2.78 9.06
CA GLY A 118 -3.92 -3.13 8.17
C GLY A 118 -5.27 -3.01 8.86
N MET A 119 -6.28 -2.57 8.11
CA MET A 119 -7.69 -2.61 8.51
C MET A 119 -8.52 -3.25 7.40
N VAL A 120 -9.49 -4.09 7.77
CA VAL A 120 -10.42 -4.73 6.84
C VAL A 120 -11.85 -4.61 7.34
N HIS A 121 -12.75 -4.19 6.45
CA HIS A 121 -14.18 -4.16 6.71
C HIS A 121 -14.95 -4.81 5.55
N LYS A 122 -15.79 -5.79 5.88
CA LYS A 122 -16.74 -6.37 4.94
C LYS A 122 -18.05 -5.58 4.98
N ARG A 123 -18.27 -4.75 3.95
CA ARG A 123 -19.49 -3.95 3.81
C ARG A 123 -20.72 -4.83 3.61
N LYS A 124 -21.91 -4.28 3.89
CA LYS A 124 -23.21 -4.96 3.71
C LYS A 124 -23.44 -5.49 2.29
N ASN A 125 -22.83 -4.87 1.27
CA ASN A 125 -22.88 -5.31 -0.12
C ASN A 125 -21.81 -6.36 -0.50
N ASN A 126 -21.17 -6.99 0.49
CA ASN A 126 -20.07 -7.95 0.33
C ASN A 126 -18.78 -7.40 -0.29
N LEU A 127 -18.66 -6.08 -0.49
CA LEU A 127 -17.39 -5.48 -0.89
C LEU A 127 -16.46 -5.38 0.32
N LEU A 128 -15.18 -5.68 0.11
CA LEU A 128 -14.13 -5.52 1.11
C LEU A 128 -13.49 -4.13 0.96
N ASP A 129 -13.43 -3.40 2.08
CA ASP A 129 -12.64 -2.18 2.23
C ASP A 129 -11.36 -2.55 2.98
N HIS A 130 -10.21 -2.37 2.33
CA HIS A 130 -8.89 -2.64 2.89
C HIS A 130 -8.10 -1.35 2.98
N ARG A 131 -7.50 -1.07 4.13
CA ARG A 131 -6.63 0.09 4.32
C ARG A 131 -5.31 -0.35 4.94
N PHE A 132 -4.22 0.22 4.44
CA PHE A 132 -2.87 -0.11 4.87
C PHE A 132 -2.10 1.17 5.16
N PHE A 133 -1.49 1.22 6.34
CA PHE A 133 -0.76 2.39 6.81
C PHE A 133 0.66 1.99 7.19
N VAL A 134 1.63 2.76 6.71
CA VAL A 134 3.02 2.61 7.14
C VAL A 134 3.17 3.23 8.52
N VAL A 135 3.55 2.43 9.52
CA VAL A 135 3.77 2.90 10.88
C VAL A 135 5.19 2.59 11.34
N GLN A 136 5.88 3.61 11.85
CA GLN A 136 7.26 3.46 12.31
C GLN A 136 7.36 2.89 13.73
N ARG A 137 6.30 3.06 14.52
CA ARG A 137 6.21 2.59 15.90
C ARG A 137 4.88 1.88 16.07
N ARG A 138 4.93 0.59 16.41
CA ARG A 138 3.76 -0.20 16.78
C ARG A 138 3.49 0.02 18.27
N ASN A 139 2.80 1.10 18.60
CA ASN A 139 2.35 1.35 19.97
C ASN A 139 0.89 1.79 19.98
N ALA A 140 0.22 1.61 21.13
CA ALA A 140 -1.19 1.89 21.27
C ALA A 140 -1.56 3.31 20.84
N SER A 141 -0.76 4.33 21.19
CA SER A 141 -1.04 5.71 20.80
C SER A 141 -1.02 5.92 19.28
N THR A 142 -0.07 5.29 18.57
CA THR A 142 -0.02 5.34 17.09
C THR A 142 -1.22 4.63 16.49
N LEU A 143 -1.50 3.38 16.90
CA LEU A 143 -2.55 2.57 16.30
C LEU A 143 -3.95 3.13 16.60
N ILE A 144 -4.21 3.57 17.84
CA ILE A 144 -5.47 4.21 18.23
C ILE A 144 -5.71 5.48 17.40
N SER A 145 -4.67 6.28 17.12
CA SER A 145 -4.83 7.48 16.29
C SER A 145 -5.29 7.14 14.87
N PHE A 146 -4.75 6.07 14.26
CA PHE A 146 -5.21 5.60 12.95
C PHE A 146 -6.64 5.08 13.00
N ILE A 147 -7.00 4.32 14.04
CA ILE A 147 -8.37 3.81 14.22
C ILE A 147 -9.36 4.99 14.29
N GLN A 148 -9.09 5.99 15.12
CA GLN A 148 -9.95 7.17 15.28
C GLN A 148 -10.10 7.98 14.00
N GLN A 149 -9.06 8.04 13.17
CA GLN A 149 -9.07 8.78 11.90
C GLN A 149 -9.82 8.05 10.78
N HIS A 150 -9.91 6.72 10.81
CA HIS A 150 -10.37 5.93 9.67
C HIS A 150 -11.59 5.07 9.97
N VAL A 151 -11.96 4.87 11.24
CA VAL A 151 -13.08 4.03 11.66
C VAL A 151 -14.20 4.87 12.26
N ALA A 152 -15.43 4.61 11.86
CA ALA A 152 -16.61 5.33 12.35
C ALA A 152 -16.89 5.01 13.83
N PRO A 153 -17.42 5.97 14.62
CA PRO A 153 -17.86 5.71 15.98
C PRO A 153 -18.93 4.61 16.06
N GLY A 154 -18.89 3.82 17.15
CA GLY A 154 -19.81 2.70 17.35
C GLY A 154 -19.43 1.40 16.63
N THR A 155 -18.32 1.41 15.89
CA THR A 155 -17.74 0.20 15.28
C THR A 155 -17.08 -0.70 16.34
N THR A 156 -17.26 -2.01 16.21
CA THR A 156 -16.51 -3.00 16.97
C THR A 156 -15.17 -3.29 16.29
N ILE A 157 -14.07 -3.07 17.01
CA ILE A 157 -12.73 -3.45 16.53
C ILE A 157 -12.44 -4.90 16.94
N ARG A 158 -12.00 -5.72 15.99
CA ARG A 158 -11.53 -7.09 16.24
C ARG A 158 -10.05 -7.19 15.91
N SER A 159 -9.27 -7.64 16.89
CA SER A 159 -7.86 -8.02 16.75
C SER A 159 -7.69 -9.42 17.33
N ASP A 160 -6.75 -10.18 16.81
CA ASP A 160 -6.33 -11.51 17.30
C ASP A 160 -5.19 -11.43 18.34
N SER A 161 -4.74 -10.22 18.69
CA SER A 161 -3.69 -9.94 19.67
C SER A 161 -4.16 -9.79 21.12
#